data_AF-A0A9X3SYC1-F1
#
_entry.id   AF-A0A9X3SYC1-F1
#
_cell.length_a   1.000
_cell.length_b   1.000
_cell.length_c   1.000
_cell.angle_alpha   90.00
_cell.angle_beta   90.00
_cell.angle_gamma   90.00
#
_symmetry.space_group_name_H-M   'P 1'
#
loop_
_entity.id
_entity.type
_entity.pdbx_description
1 polymer ?
#
loop_
_entity_poly.entity_id
_entity_poly.type
_entity_poly.pdbx_seq_one_letter_code
_entity_poly.pdbx_strand_id
1 'polypeptide(L)' 'MSEVVPPQKNPPAPEPTPEREQKARKEIPLVSVPDDRDMIAEEMAELFEEDKVTHQHGSAEPEAD' A
#
# COMPACT_ATOMS: atom_id res chain seq x y z
N MET A 1 19.67 -28.89 21.78
CA MET A 1 20.14 -28.16 20.58
C MET A 1 19.27 -26.92 20.49
N SER A 2 19.83 -25.74 20.77
CA SER A 2 19.07 -24.49 20.77
C SER A 2 18.87 -24.01 19.34
N GLU A 3 17.61 -23.81 18.96
CA GLU A 3 17.22 -23.31 17.65
C GLU A 3 17.57 -21.82 17.55
N VAL A 4 18.43 -21.47 16.60
CA VAL A 4 18.85 -20.09 16.34
C VAL A 4 17.85 -19.48 15.36
N VAL A 5 17.03 -18.55 15.84
CA VAL A 5 16.16 -17.72 14.99
C VAL A 5 17.04 -16.76 14.18
N PRO A 6 17.01 -16.77 12.83
CA PRO A 6 17.77 -15.80 12.04
C PRO A 6 17.14 -14.40 12.17
N PRO A 7 17.95 -13.31 12.13
CA PRO A 7 17.41 -11.96 12.24
C PRO A 7 16.58 -11.61 10.99
N GLN A 8 15.29 -11.30 11.20
CA GLN A 8 14.46 -10.69 10.16
C GLN A 8 15.06 -9.34 9.77
N LYS A 9 15.53 -9.24 8.53
CA LYS A 9 16.01 -8.00 7.94
C LYS A 9 14.76 -7.22 7.48
N ASN A 10 14.32 -6.25 8.28
CA ASN A 10 13.30 -5.30 7.83
C ASN A 10 13.75 -4.65 6.51
N PRO A 11 12.86 -4.50 5.51
CA PRO A 11 13.21 -3.79 4.30
C PRO A 11 13.62 -2.35 4.65
N PRO A 12 14.62 -1.78 3.97
CA PRO A 12 15.03 -0.41 4.21
C PRO A 12 13.84 0.53 3.93
N ALA A 13 13.63 1.50 4.82
CA ALA A 13 12.69 2.57 4.58
C ALA A 13 13.09 3.31 3.30
N PRO A 14 12.14 3.68 2.43
CA PRO A 14 12.47 4.37 1.18
C PRO A 14 13.17 5.71 1.50
N GLU A 15 14.33 5.91 0.89
CA GLU A 15 15.08 7.16 0.98
C GLU A 15 14.28 8.30 0.34
N PRO A 16 14.33 9.54 0.88
CA PRO A 16 13.61 10.66 0.31
C PRO A 16 14.22 11.01 -1.06
N THR A 17 13.53 10.62 -2.14
CA THR A 17 13.89 10.99 -3.51
C THR A 17 13.89 12.51 -3.69
N PRO A 18 14.85 13.08 -4.46
CA PRO A 18 14.96 14.52 -4.67
C PRO A 18 13.67 15.07 -5.27
N GLU A 19 13.27 16.22 -4.74
CA GLU A 19 12.03 16.95 -4.97
C GLU A 19 11.73 17.13 -6.47
N ARG A 20 11.04 16.15 -7.06
CA ARG A 20 10.44 16.28 -8.39
C ARG A 20 9.47 17.45 -8.29
N GLU A 21 9.72 18.49 -9.08
CA GLU A 21 8.89 19.70 -9.21
C GLU A 21 7.44 19.36 -8.86
N GLN A 22 6.98 19.92 -7.74
CA GLN A 22 5.66 19.65 -7.20
C GLN A 22 4.65 20.14 -8.25
N LYS A 23 4.28 19.26 -9.21
CA LYS A 23 3.19 19.51 -10.17
C LYS A 23 2.06 20.01 -9.31
N ALA A 24 1.67 21.28 -9.49
CA ALA A 24 0.72 21.98 -8.62
C ALA A 24 -0.39 20.99 -8.25
N ARG A 25 -0.25 20.40 -7.05
CA ARG A 25 -1.07 19.26 -6.69
C ARG A 25 -2.44 19.89 -6.55
N LYS A 26 -3.40 19.41 -7.32
CA LYS A 26 -4.80 19.75 -7.10
C LYS A 26 -5.18 19.05 -5.80
N GLU A 27 -4.73 19.61 -4.68
CA GLU A 27 -4.95 19.08 -3.35
C GLU A 27 -6.44 19.25 -3.08
N ILE A 28 -7.13 18.13 -3.07
CA ILE A 28 -8.52 18.09 -2.66
C ILE A 28 -8.50 18.40 -1.16
N PRO A 29 -9.28 19.39 -0.69
CA PRO A 29 -9.36 19.68 0.74
C PRO A 29 -9.71 18.42 1.50
N LEU A 30 -8.78 17.96 2.34
CA LEU A 30 -8.97 16.77 3.15
C LEU A 30 -9.89 17.12 4.32
N VAL A 31 -11.14 16.68 4.23
CA VAL A 31 -12.10 16.76 5.32
C VAL A 31 -12.25 15.35 5.87
N SER A 32 -11.76 15.11 7.09
CA SER A 32 -12.00 13.85 7.79
C SER A 32 -13.37 13.90 8.45
N VAL A 33 -14.31 13.07 8.03
CA VAL A 33 -15.56 12.86 8.77
C VAL A 33 -15.26 11.90 9.93
N PRO A 34 -15.86 12.11 11.12
CA PRO A 34 -15.81 11.11 12.18
C PRO A 34 -16.27 9.75 11.67
N ASP A 35 -15.56 8.68 12.05
CA ASP A 35 -15.89 7.28 11.72
C ASP A 35 -15.74 6.87 10.23
N ASP A 36 -15.30 7.77 9.33
CA ASP A 36 -15.08 7.48 7.90
C ASP A 36 -14.21 6.24 7.68
N ARG A 37 -13.16 6.09 8.49
CA ARG A 37 -12.20 4.98 8.33
C ARG A 37 -12.87 3.62 8.53
N ASP A 38 -13.73 3.50 9.52
CA ASP A 38 -14.38 2.25 9.86
C ASP A 38 -15.51 1.96 8.88
N MET A 39 -16.27 2.99 8.48
CA MET A 39 -17.32 2.88 7.48
C MET A 39 -16.78 2.48 6.10
N ILE A 40 -15.67 3.09 5.65
CA ILE A 40 -14.98 2.73 4.39
C ILE A 40 -14.37 1.34 4.50
N ALA A 41 -13.82 0.96 5.67
CA ALA A 41 -13.24 -0.36 5.87
C ALA A 41 -14.31 -1.47 5.78
N GLU A 42 -15.48 -1.26 6.36
CA GLU A 42 -16.61 -2.19 6.22
C GLU A 42 -17.05 -2.31 4.76
N GLU A 43 -17.22 -1.19 4.05
CA GLU A 43 -17.61 -1.20 2.63
C GLU A 43 -16.56 -1.92 1.76
N MET A 44 -15.26 -1.70 2.03
CA MET A 44 -14.17 -2.39 1.34
C MET A 44 -14.17 -3.91 1.64
N ALA A 45 -14.49 -4.31 2.87
CA ALA A 45 -14.58 -5.72 3.23
C ALA A 45 -15.76 -6.44 2.55
N GLU A 46 -16.87 -5.74 2.33
CA GLU A 46 -18.03 -6.27 1.59
C GLU A 46 -17.77 -6.39 0.08
N LEU A 47 -17.04 -5.42 -0.49
CA LEU A 47 -16.71 -5.39 -1.93
C LEU A 47 -15.69 -6.47 -2.32
N PHE A 48 -14.76 -6.77 -1.42
CA PHE A 48 -13.64 -7.67 -1.68
C PHE A 48 -13.63 -8.82 -0.67
N GLU A 49 -14.46 -9.83 -0.93
CA GLU A 49 -14.34 -11.12 -0.25
C GLU A 49 -12.96 -11.73 -0.52
N GLU A 50 -11.99 -11.48 0.38
CA GLU A 50 -10.55 -11.78 0.20
C GLU A 50 -10.31 -13.22 -0.31
N ASP A 51 -11.05 -14.18 0.23
CA ASP A 51 -10.99 -15.60 -0.14
C ASP A 51 -11.42 -15.92 -1.59
N LYS A 52 -12.19 -15.04 -2.24
CA LYS A 52 -12.71 -15.21 -3.60
C LYS A 52 -11.91 -14.45 -4.65
N VAL A 53 -10.93 -13.64 -4.25
CA VAL A 53 -10.14 -12.83 -5.18
C VAL A 53 -9.12 -13.71 -5.91
N THR A 54 -9.44 -14.07 -7.16
CA THR A 54 -8.47 -14.71 -8.05
C THR A 54 -7.55 -13.64 -8.63
N HIS A 55 -6.33 -13.54 -8.12
CA HIS A 55 -5.32 -12.63 -8.66
C HIS A 55 -4.85 -13.14 -10.02
N GLN A 56 -5.40 -12.59 -11.11
CA GLN A 56 -4.71 -12.66 -12.40
C GLN A 56 -3.60 -11.61 -12.40
N HIS A 57 -2.38 -12.06 -12.12
CA HIS A 57 -1.20 -11.27 -12.40
C HIS A 57 -1.05 -11.16 -13.92
N GLY A 58 -1.49 -10.04 -14.48
CA GLY A 58 -1.06 -9.63 -15.81
C GLY A 58 0.46 -9.49 -15.83
N SER A 59 1.08 -9.72 -16.98
CA SER A 59 2.51 -9.53 -17.19
C SER A 59 2.92 -8.13 -16.71
N ALA A 60 3.56 -8.07 -15.54
CA ALA A 60 4.24 -6.88 -15.08
C ALA A 60 5.42 -6.69 -16.02
N GLU A 61 5.26 -5.79 -17.00
CA GLU A 61 6.37 -5.45 -17.88
C GLU A 61 7.54 -4.97 -17.01
N PRO A 62 8.75 -5.51 -17.20
CA PRO A 62 9.89 -5.11 -16.41
C PRO A 62 10.19 -3.62 -16.66
N GLU A 63 10.44 -2.86 -15.59
CA GLU A 63 11.01 -1.52 -15.72
C GLU A 63 12.32 -1.64 -16.53
N ALA A 64 12.42 -0.90 -17.63
CA ALA A 64 13.56 -0.99 -18.53
C ALA A 64 14.86 -0.62 -17.79
N ASP A 65 15.85 -1.51 -17.86
CA ASP A 65 17.24 -1.35 -17.36
C ASP A 65 17.95 -0.14 -17.99
#